data_AF-A0A3R7QMQ9-F1
#
_entry.id   AF-A0A3R7QMQ9-F1
#
_cell.length_a   1.000
_cell.length_b   1.000
_cell.length_c   1.000
_cell.angle_alpha   90.00
_cell.angle_beta   90.00
_cell.angle_gamma   90.00
#
_symmetry.space_group_name_H-M   'P 1'
#
loop_
_entity.id
_entity.type
_entity.pdbx_description
1 polymer ?
#
loop_
_entity_poly.entity_id
_entity_poly.type
_entity_poly.pdbx_seq_one_letter_code
_entity_poly.pdbx_strand_id
1 'polypeptide(L)'
;MVEETEKKKGSRREPEFKTNAFRWGHGSKYWDNVKVHPESGCRMTDTNTLHEENNPCIKEYNLSMKCLYERVMDRESCGLYFDNYRICKTFWTRVIRDRRRKGILPIVPPVSEREKVKKEYLGTKGFEL
;
A
#
# COMPACT_ATOMS: atom_id res chain seq x y z
N MET A 1 30.23 21.69 -49.92
CA MET A 1 30.48 22.16 -48.54
C MET A 1 29.19 22.81 -48.07
N VAL A 2 28.38 22.08 -47.30
CA VAL A 2 27.17 22.63 -46.67
C VAL A 2 27.48 22.59 -45.18
N GLU A 3 27.67 23.77 -44.60
CA GLU A 3 28.07 23.95 -43.21
C GLU A 3 26.87 23.69 -42.28
N GLU A 4 27.07 22.80 -41.31
CA GLU A 4 26.15 22.56 -40.20
C GLU A 4 26.12 23.77 -39.27
N THR A 5 24.95 24.40 -39.15
CA THR A 5 24.73 25.40 -38.11
C THR A 5 24.26 24.73 -36.81
N GLU A 6 25.19 24.48 -35.90
CA GLU A 6 24.91 24.07 -34.52
C GLU A 6 24.25 25.21 -33.73
N LYS A 7 23.00 24.99 -33.32
CA LYS A 7 22.21 25.94 -32.53
C LYS A 7 22.60 25.81 -31.05
N LYS A 8 23.52 26.67 -30.58
CA LYS A 8 23.83 26.87 -29.15
C LYS A 8 22.55 27.28 -28.38
N LYS A 9 22.10 26.44 -27.44
CA LYS A 9 21.09 26.83 -26.45
C LYS A 9 21.78 27.16 -25.13
N GLY A 10 21.55 28.40 -24.68
CA GLY A 10 22.13 29.00 -23.50
C GLY A 10 21.76 28.31 -22.20
N SER A 11 22.74 28.31 -21.30
CA SER A 11 22.67 27.93 -19.90
C SER A 11 21.58 28.72 -19.16
N ARG A 12 20.55 28.02 -18.69
CA ARG A 12 19.62 28.51 -17.68
C ARG A 12 20.00 27.80 -16.38
N ARG A 13 20.57 28.53 -15.42
CA ARG A 13 20.95 28.02 -14.10
C ARG A 13 19.75 27.33 -13.45
N GLU A 14 19.85 26.02 -13.25
CA GLU A 14 18.91 25.24 -12.44
C GLU A 14 18.99 25.70 -10.98
N PRO A 15 17.85 25.82 -10.26
CA PRO A 15 17.89 25.96 -8.83
C PRO A 15 18.38 24.63 -8.22
N GLU A 16 19.46 24.68 -7.43
CA GLU A 16 19.95 23.54 -6.65
C GLU A 16 18.93 23.14 -5.58
N PHE A 17 17.92 22.37 -5.98
CA PHE A 17 17.16 21.55 -5.05
C PHE A 17 17.71 20.14 -5.15
N LYS A 18 18.48 19.75 -4.13
CA LYS A 18 18.98 18.39 -3.92
C LYS A 18 17.83 17.46 -3.59
N THR A 19 16.98 17.17 -4.57
CA THR A 19 16.11 16.00 -4.52
C THR A 19 16.75 14.97 -5.42
N ASN A 20 17.48 14.02 -4.82
CA ASN A 20 17.79 12.78 -5.51
C ASN A 20 16.45 12.18 -5.92
N ALA A 21 16.08 12.35 -7.19
CA ALA A 21 14.91 11.76 -7.78
C ALA A 21 15.05 10.24 -7.61
N PHE A 22 14.31 9.68 -6.65
CA PHE A 22 14.23 8.26 -6.40
C PHE A 22 13.69 7.58 -7.65
N ARG A 23 14.60 7.01 -8.44
CA ARG A 23 14.27 6.19 -9.60
C ARG A 23 13.84 4.81 -9.08
N TRP A 24 12.56 4.51 -9.16
CA TRP A 24 12.03 3.17 -8.90
C TRP A 24 12.65 2.20 -9.90
N GLY A 25 13.61 1.41 -9.45
CA GLY A 25 14.31 0.40 -10.25
C GLY A 25 14.85 -0.71 -9.36
N HIS A 26 14.55 -1.95 -9.73
CA HIS A 26 15.18 -3.15 -9.18
C HIS A 26 16.71 -3.04 -9.37
N GLY A 27 17.49 -3.08 -8.28
CA GLY A 27 18.97 -3.12 -8.35
C GLY A 27 19.75 -2.06 -7.59
N SER A 28 19.15 -1.24 -6.71
CA SER A 28 19.92 -0.40 -5.77
C SER A 28 20.51 -1.25 -4.64
N LYS A 29 21.79 -1.06 -4.30
CA LYS A 29 22.47 -1.67 -3.12
C LYS A 29 21.77 -1.41 -1.79
N TYR A 30 20.87 -0.45 -1.76
CA TYR A 30 19.97 -0.17 -0.65
C TYR A 30 19.01 -1.35 -0.38
N TRP A 31 18.57 -2.08 -1.42
CA TRP A 31 17.66 -3.23 -1.29
C TRP A 31 18.35 -4.49 -0.76
N ASP A 32 19.68 -4.60 -0.86
CA ASP A 32 20.42 -5.80 -0.44
C ASP A 32 20.41 -6.01 1.09
N ASN A 33 20.22 -4.94 1.87
CA ASN A 33 20.27 -4.97 3.34
C ASN A 33 18.90 -4.77 4.02
N VAL A 34 17.85 -4.59 3.23
CA VAL A 34 16.51 -4.22 3.72
C VAL A 34 15.64 -5.48 3.77
N LYS A 35 15.63 -6.16 4.93
CA LYS A 35 14.78 -7.35 5.16
C LYS A 35 13.28 -7.00 5.10
N VAL A 36 12.92 -5.74 5.37
CA VAL A 36 11.53 -5.26 5.46
C VAL A 36 11.39 -3.97 4.64
N HIS A 37 10.46 -3.94 3.68
CA HIS A 37 10.25 -2.79 2.81
C HIS A 37 9.88 -1.54 3.64
N PRO A 38 10.65 -0.44 3.55
CA PRO A 38 10.57 0.69 4.47
C PRO A 38 9.25 1.46 4.35
N GLU A 39 8.55 1.35 3.22
CA GLU A 39 7.26 2.01 3.01
C GLU A 39 6.02 1.10 3.18
N SER A 40 6.18 -0.17 3.51
CA SER A 40 5.02 -1.06 3.76
C SER A 40 5.15 -1.87 5.04
N GLY A 41 6.35 -1.97 5.63
CA GLY A 41 6.58 -2.83 6.79
C GLY A 41 6.48 -4.32 6.47
N CYS A 42 6.21 -4.69 5.21
CA CYS A 42 6.20 -6.07 4.75
C CYS A 42 7.64 -6.54 4.52
N ARG A 43 7.99 -7.73 5.02
CA ARG A 43 9.22 -8.42 4.61
C ARG A 43 9.17 -8.58 3.08
N MET A 44 10.23 -8.24 2.34
CA MET A 44 10.21 -8.32 0.86
C MET A 44 9.92 -9.74 0.34
N THR A 45 10.05 -10.74 1.21
CA THR A 45 9.78 -12.15 0.95
C THR A 45 8.36 -12.61 1.28
N ASP A 46 7.58 -11.83 2.03
CA ASP A 46 6.32 -12.30 2.60
C ASP A 46 5.14 -11.69 1.85
N THR A 47 4.97 -12.13 0.60
CA THR A 47 3.80 -11.87 -0.26
C THR A 47 2.56 -12.68 0.16
N ASN A 48 2.63 -13.36 1.32
CA ASN A 48 1.54 -14.20 1.81
C ASN A 48 0.36 -13.33 2.28
N THR A 49 -0.53 -13.03 1.34
CA THR A 49 -1.79 -12.32 1.54
C THR A 49 -2.81 -13.12 2.36
N LEU A 50 -2.54 -14.40 2.63
CA LEU A 50 -3.35 -15.25 3.49
C LEU A 50 -2.90 -15.19 4.97
N HIS A 51 -1.78 -14.52 5.26
CA HIS A 51 -1.29 -14.37 6.62
C HIS A 51 -1.90 -13.16 7.32
N GLU A 52 -2.35 -13.34 8.57
CA GLU A 52 -3.03 -12.27 9.31
C GLU A 52 -2.16 -11.03 9.50
N GLU A 53 -0.85 -11.19 9.72
CA GLU A 53 0.08 -10.05 9.88
C GLU A 53 0.17 -9.16 8.65
N ASN A 54 0.04 -9.72 7.44
CA ASN A 54 0.16 -8.98 6.19
C ASN A 54 -1.19 -8.48 5.68
N ASN A 55 -2.26 -9.23 5.93
CA ASN A 55 -3.60 -8.92 5.44
C ASN A 55 -4.54 -8.58 6.62
N PRO A 56 -4.84 -7.29 6.84
CA PRO A 56 -5.76 -6.89 7.90
C PRO A 56 -7.24 -7.19 7.61
N CYS A 57 -7.54 -7.70 6.41
CA CYS A 57 -8.88 -8.10 5.95
C CYS A 57 -9.00 -9.62 5.73
N ILE A 58 -8.14 -10.41 6.38
CA ILE A 58 -8.12 -11.87 6.21
C ILE A 58 -9.44 -12.54 6.63
N LYS A 59 -10.12 -11.99 7.65
CA LYS A 59 -11.39 -12.52 8.13
C LYS A 59 -12.49 -12.35 7.08
N GLU A 60 -12.61 -11.16 6.51
CA GLU A 60 -13.56 -10.86 5.45
C GLU A 60 -13.25 -11.64 4.16
N TYR A 61 -11.97 -11.81 3.84
CA TYR A 61 -11.52 -12.68 2.75
C TYR A 61 -12.02 -14.12 2.96
N ASN A 62 -11.75 -14.71 4.12
CA ASN A 62 -12.16 -16.08 4.44
C ASN A 62 -13.69 -16.26 4.39
N LEU A 63 -14.46 -15.26 4.85
CA LEU A 63 -15.92 -15.29 4.74
C LEU A 63 -16.40 -15.26 3.29
N SER A 64 -15.79 -14.41 2.46
CA SER A 64 -16.13 -14.33 1.03
C SER A 64 -15.81 -15.62 0.29
N MET A 65 -14.67 -16.26 0.59
CA MET A 65 -14.31 -17.55 0.03
C MET A 65 -15.23 -18.65 0.52
N LYS A 66 -15.54 -18.67 1.83
CA LYS A 66 -16.48 -19.65 2.42
C LYS A 66 -17.85 -19.60 1.73
N CYS A 67 -18.38 -18.41 1.48
CA CYS A 67 -19.65 -18.26 0.77
C CYS A 67 -19.61 -18.89 -0.64
N LEU A 68 -18.53 -18.65 -1.39
CA LEU A 68 -18.35 -19.25 -2.72
C LEU A 68 -18.26 -20.78 -2.68
N TYR A 69 -17.55 -21.33 -1.69
CA TYR A 69 -17.41 -22.78 -1.52
C TYR A 69 -18.75 -23.46 -1.19
N GLU A 70 -19.60 -22.82 -0.38
CA GLU A 70 -20.89 -23.39 0.04
C GLU A 70 -21.96 -23.34 -1.07
N ARG A 71 -21.87 -22.38 -2.00
CA ARG A 71 -22.92 -22.10 -3.00
C ARG A 71 -22.54 -22.42 -4.44
N VAL A 72 -21.55 -23.29 -4.66
CA VAL A 72 -21.07 -23.68 -6.00
C VAL A 72 -20.79 -22.45 -6.87
N MET A 73 -20.03 -21.49 -6.34
CA MET A 73 -19.56 -20.31 -7.08
C MET A 73 -20.66 -19.32 -7.54
N ASP A 74 -21.84 -19.34 -6.93
CA ASP A 74 -22.82 -18.26 -7.13
C ASP A 74 -22.32 -16.95 -6.49
N ARG A 75 -21.74 -16.09 -7.32
CA ARG A 75 -21.11 -14.83 -6.90
C ARG A 75 -22.13 -13.78 -6.46
N GLU A 76 -23.33 -13.80 -7.03
CA GLU A 76 -24.35 -12.77 -6.79
C GLU A 76 -24.90 -12.88 -5.37
N SER A 77 -25.17 -14.11 -4.90
CA SER A 77 -25.64 -14.33 -3.53
C SER A 77 -24.59 -14.01 -2.45
N CYS A 78 -23.30 -13.96 -2.83
CA CYS A 78 -22.20 -13.61 -1.93
C CYS A 78 -21.84 -12.12 -1.93
N GLY A 79 -22.61 -11.26 -2.61
CA GLY A 79 -22.32 -9.82 -2.78
C GLY A 79 -21.97 -9.10 -1.48
N LEU A 80 -22.73 -9.35 -0.40
CA LEU A 80 -22.50 -8.74 0.92
C LEU A 80 -21.11 -9.05 1.49
N TYR A 81 -20.61 -10.28 1.32
CA TYR A 81 -19.28 -10.66 1.81
C TYR A 81 -18.17 -9.96 1.03
N PHE A 82 -18.35 -9.80 -0.29
CA PHE A 82 -17.41 -9.04 -1.11
C PHE A 82 -17.44 -7.54 -0.79
N ASP A 83 -18.62 -6.99 -0.51
CA ASP A 83 -18.75 -5.60 -0.09
C ASP A 83 -18.04 -5.35 1.25
N ASN A 84 -18.20 -6.26 2.22
CA ASN A 84 -17.46 -6.21 3.48
C ASN A 84 -15.93 -6.26 3.25
N TYR A 85 -15.47 -7.17 2.38
CA TYR A 85 -14.05 -7.24 2.03
C TYR A 85 -13.55 -5.96 1.32
N ARG A 86 -14.36 -5.37 0.44
CA ARG A 86 -14.05 -4.10 -0.27
C ARG A 86 -13.97 -2.93 0.71
N ILE A 87 -14.92 -2.83 1.63
CA ILE A 87 -14.96 -1.80 2.66
C ILE A 87 -13.72 -1.94 3.57
N CYS A 88 -13.41 -3.16 4.00
CA CYS A 88 -12.23 -3.41 4.81
C CYS A 88 -10.94 -2.95 4.11
N LYS A 89 -10.75 -3.32 2.83
CA LYS A 89 -9.57 -2.89 2.07
C LYS A 89 -9.50 -1.37 1.92
N THR A 90 -10.63 -0.73 1.64
CA THR A 90 -10.71 0.73 1.54
C THR A 90 -10.32 1.41 2.84
N PHE A 91 -10.80 0.87 3.97
CA PHE A 91 -10.44 1.36 5.30
C PHE A 91 -8.94 1.27 5.54
N TRP A 92 -8.36 0.07 5.42
CA TRP A 92 -6.94 -0.14 5.72
C TRP A 92 -6.01 0.58 4.74
N THR A 93 -6.40 0.77 3.49
CA THR A 93 -5.64 1.58 2.53
C THR A 93 -5.50 3.03 3.00
N ARG A 94 -6.58 3.62 3.54
CA ARG A 94 -6.54 4.99 4.09
C ARG A 94 -5.67 5.05 5.35
N VAL A 95 -5.77 4.06 6.25
CA VAL A 95 -4.93 3.96 7.46
C VAL A 95 -3.45 3.86 7.08
N ILE A 96 -3.11 2.96 6.15
CA ILE A 96 -1.74 2.77 5.64
C ILE A 96 -1.21 4.07 5.04
N ARG A 97 -2.01 4.76 4.23
CA ARG A 97 -1.62 6.03 3.62
C ARG A 97 -1.36 7.10 4.67
N ASP A 98 -2.20 7.18 5.71
CA ASP A 98 -2.02 8.13 6.79
C ASP A 98 -0.78 7.82 7.64
N ARG A 99 -0.60 6.56 8.04
CA ARG A 99 0.61 6.08 8.74
C ARG A 99 1.89 6.35 7.94
N ARG A 100 1.85 6.11 6.62
CA ARG A 100 2.97 6.42 5.71
C ARG A 100 3.28 7.91 5.67
N ARG A 101 2.26 8.79 5.59
CA ARG A 101 2.45 10.26 5.64
C ARG A 101 3.06 10.71 6.97
N LYS A 102 2.69 10.05 8.06
CA LYS A 102 3.21 10.33 9.41
C LYS A 102 4.56 9.66 9.70
N GLY A 103 5.09 8.84 8.80
CA GLY A 103 6.33 8.10 9.00
C GLY A 103 6.26 7.01 10.09
N ILE A 104 5.07 6.49 10.39
CA ILE A 104 4.85 5.49 11.45
C ILE A 104 5.12 4.09 10.90
N LEU A 105 6.07 3.37 11.52
CA LEU A 105 6.40 1.98 11.24
C LEU A 105 5.99 1.07 12.43
N PRO A 106 5.53 -0.17 12.20
CA PRO A 106 5.24 -0.80 10.90
C PRO A 106 4.02 -0.16 10.22
N ILE A 107 3.98 -0.14 8.89
CA ILE A 107 2.95 0.62 8.16
C ILE A 107 1.59 -0.08 8.21
N VAL A 108 1.58 -1.41 8.15
CA VAL A 108 0.44 -2.21 8.61
C VAL A 108 0.57 -2.38 10.12
N PRO A 109 -0.44 -2.00 10.93
CA PRO A 109 -0.39 -2.24 12.37
C PRO A 109 -0.37 -3.74 12.70
N PRO A 110 0.36 -4.14 13.77
CA PRO A 110 0.38 -5.53 14.24
C PRO A 110 -1.00 -5.96 14.72
N VAL A 111 -1.30 -7.27 14.65
CA VAL A 111 -2.65 -7.82 14.90
C VAL A 111 -3.25 -7.35 16.24
N SER A 112 -2.44 -7.32 17.31
CA SER A 112 -2.86 -6.91 18.66
C SER A 112 -3.30 -5.44 18.76
N GLU A 113 -2.82 -4.56 17.90
CA GLU A 113 -3.12 -3.12 17.93
C GLU A 113 -4.24 -2.72 16.98
N ARG A 114 -4.60 -3.58 16.03
CA ARG A 114 -5.57 -3.25 14.97
C ARG A 114 -6.93 -2.81 15.49
N GLU A 115 -7.40 -3.39 16.58
CA GLU A 115 -8.69 -2.98 17.17
C GLU A 115 -8.65 -1.57 17.74
N LYS A 116 -7.53 -1.19 18.37
CA LYS A 116 -7.33 0.15 18.92
C LYS A 116 -7.23 1.17 17.78
N VAL A 117 -6.42 0.87 16.77
CA VAL A 117 -6.29 1.71 15.57
C VAL A 117 -7.64 1.85 14.86
N LYS A 118 -8.40 0.76 14.73
CA LYS A 118 -9.73 0.81 14.10
C LYS A 118 -10.69 1.74 14.85
N LYS A 119 -10.74 1.64 16.18
CA LYS A 119 -11.58 2.52 17.02
C LYS A 119 -11.15 3.99 16.90
N GLU A 120 -9.85 4.25 16.91
CA GLU A 120 -9.30 5.61 16.77
C GLU A 120 -9.69 6.24 15.43
N TYR A 121 -9.45 5.54 14.32
CA TYR A 121 -9.72 6.08 12.97
C TYR A 121 -11.21 6.21 12.65
N LEU A 122 -12.06 5.35 13.22
CA LEU A 122 -13.52 5.48 13.09
C LEU A 122 -14.08 6.62 13.97
N GLY A 123 -13.44 6.92 15.10
CA GLY A 123 -13.83 8.04 15.98
C GLY A 123 -13.42 9.40 15.43
N THR A 124 -12.33 9.46 14.65
CA THR A 124 -11.97 10.68 13.92
C THR A 124 -12.96 10.92 12.78
N LYS A 125 -13.58 12.11 12.73
CA LYS A 125 -14.65 12.52 11.79
C LYS A 125 -14.32 12.46 10.28
N GLY A 126 -13.23 11.81 9.87
CA GLY A 126 -12.80 11.66 8.47
C GLY A 126 -13.18 10.34 7.79
N PHE A 127 -13.98 9.50 8.46
CA PHE A 127 -14.38 8.17 7.98
C PHE A 127 -15.90 7.99 7.97
N GLU A 128 -16.61 8.80 7.17
CA GLU A 128 -17.93 8.40 6.69
C GLU A 128 -17.74 7.30 5.63
N LEU A 129 -18.34 6.13 5.89
CA LEU A 129 -18.32 4.93 5.05
C LEU A 129 -19.49 4.96 4.05
#